data_AF-A0A399ER13-F1
#
_entry.id   AF-A0A399ER13-F1
#
_cell.length_a   1.000
_cell.length_b   1.000
_cell.length_c   1.000
_cell.angle_alpha   90.00
_cell.angle_beta   90.00
_cell.angle_gamma   90.00
#
_symmetry.space_group_name_H-M   'P 1'
#
loop_
_entity.id
_entity.type
_entity.pdbx_description
1 polymer ?
#
loop_
_entity_poly.entity_id
_entity_poly.type
_entity_poly.pdbx_seq_one_letter_code
_entity_poly.pdbx_strand_id
1 'polypeptide(L)'
;MQRLLDQAAEILQDARDTAPAEAAGKLKEALSLLEAARPGSERDGLMALAYLRLAQAQKRLGNPAEAERAFMLGYSYARTSREDRVRRFAEKLREELESSP
;
A
#
# COMPACT_ATOMS: atom_id res chain seq x y z
N MET A 1 -20.23 1.32 -4.09
CA MET A 1 -18.94 1.95 -4.44
C MET A 1 -18.25 2.46 -3.18
N GLN A 2 -18.85 3.41 -2.45
CA GLN A 2 -18.32 3.88 -1.16
C GLN A 2 -18.02 2.72 -0.19
N ARG A 3 -18.96 1.76 -0.07
CA ARG A 3 -18.78 0.54 0.74
C ARG A 3 -17.48 -0.25 0.45
N LEU A 4 -16.99 -0.27 -0.78
CA LEU A 4 -15.73 -0.96 -1.11
C LEU A 4 -14.51 -0.18 -0.61
N LEU A 5 -14.56 1.16 -0.71
CA LEU A 5 -13.51 2.03 -0.19
C LEU A 5 -13.46 1.98 1.34
N ASP A 6 -14.63 2.00 1.99
CA ASP A 6 -14.74 1.89 3.44
C ASP A 6 -14.18 0.54 3.94
N GLN A 7 -14.58 -0.56 3.30
CA GLN A 7 -14.05 -1.90 3.61
C GLN A 7 -12.54 -1.99 3.40
N ALA A 8 -12.03 -1.46 2.29
CA ALA A 8 -10.59 -1.43 2.06
C ALA A 8 -9.88 -0.60 3.14
N ALA A 9 -10.42 0.55 3.55
CA ALA A 9 -9.86 1.38 4.59
C ALA A 9 -9.80 0.68 5.96
N GLU A 10 -10.86 -0.05 6.32
CA GLU A 10 -10.91 -0.89 7.53
C GLU A 10 -9.80 -1.96 7.51
N ILE A 11 -9.69 -2.72 6.42
CA ILE A 11 -8.64 -3.74 6.27
C ILE A 11 -7.23 -3.11 6.34
N LEU A 12 -7.04 -1.94 5.72
CA LEU A 12 -5.78 -1.20 5.80
C LEU A 12 -5.45 -0.78 7.23
N GLN A 13 -6.46 -0.40 8.03
CA GLN A 13 -6.27 -0.07 9.43
C GLN A 13 -5.86 -1.32 10.22
N ASP A 14 -6.57 -2.43 10.06
CA ASP A 14 -6.30 -3.69 10.75
C ASP A 14 -4.92 -4.27 10.42
N ALA A 15 -4.45 -4.10 9.18
CA ALA A 15 -3.15 -4.60 8.76
C ALA A 15 -1.96 -3.95 9.51
N ARG A 16 -2.13 -2.77 10.12
CA ARG A 16 -1.03 -2.02 10.77
C ARG A 16 -0.40 -2.76 11.93
N ASP A 17 -1.22 -3.47 12.70
CA ASP A 17 -0.82 -4.10 13.96
C ASP A 17 -0.71 -5.63 13.86
N THR A 18 -0.68 -6.14 12.62
CA THR A 18 -0.59 -7.58 12.33
C THR A 18 0.81 -8.01 11.94
N ALA A 19 1.10 -9.30 12.11
CA ALA A 19 2.37 -9.88 11.69
C ALA A 19 2.57 -9.75 10.16
N PRO A 20 3.80 -9.62 9.65
CA PRO A 20 4.05 -9.30 8.23
C PRO A 20 3.35 -10.22 7.22
N ALA A 21 3.26 -11.53 7.50
CA ALA A 21 2.60 -12.49 6.61
C ALA A 21 1.09 -12.27 6.53
N GLU A 22 0.46 -12.03 7.69
CA GLU A 22 -0.97 -11.74 7.78
C GLU A 22 -1.29 -10.36 7.18
N ALA A 23 -0.47 -9.35 7.49
CA ALA A 23 -0.53 -8.03 6.90
C ALA A 23 -0.49 -8.11 5.37
N ALA A 24 0.45 -8.88 4.80
CA ALA A 24 0.55 -9.05 3.36
C ALA A 24 -0.71 -9.67 2.73
N GLY A 25 -1.38 -10.59 3.43
CA GLY A 25 -2.67 -11.15 3.02
C GLY A 25 -3.78 -10.10 3.01
N LYS A 26 -3.97 -9.41 4.14
CA LYS A 26 -4.95 -8.32 4.31
C LYS A 26 -4.75 -7.19 3.28
N LEU A 27 -3.51 -6.79 3.03
CA LEU A 27 -3.19 -5.74 2.07
C LEU A 27 -3.55 -6.15 0.63
N LYS A 28 -3.36 -7.42 0.26
CA LYS A 28 -3.80 -7.93 -1.05
C LYS A 28 -5.32 -7.95 -1.18
N GLU A 29 -6.03 -8.32 -0.11
CA GLU A 29 -7.49 -8.26 -0.07
C GLU A 29 -8.01 -6.82 -0.26
N ALA A 30 -7.43 -5.86 0.46
CA ALA A 30 -7.75 -4.44 0.28
C ALA A 30 -7.49 -3.98 -1.16
N LEU A 31 -6.37 -4.38 -1.78
CA LEU A 31 -6.07 -4.07 -3.18
C LEU A 31 -7.14 -4.63 -4.14
N SER A 32 -7.60 -5.85 -3.94
CA SER A 32 -8.67 -6.43 -4.77
C SER A 32 -9.99 -5.67 -4.66
N LEU A 33 -10.35 -5.16 -3.47
CA LEU A 33 -11.54 -4.31 -3.30
C LEU A 33 -11.38 -2.97 -4.02
N LEU A 34 -10.20 -2.36 -3.94
CA LEU A 34 -9.89 -1.08 -4.58
C LEU A 34 -9.80 -1.20 -6.11
N GLU A 35 -9.36 -2.35 -6.63
CA GLU A 35 -9.36 -2.66 -8.06
C GLU A 35 -10.78 -2.77 -8.62
N ALA A 36 -11.72 -3.30 -7.83
CA ALA A 36 -13.13 -3.35 -8.19
C ALA A 36 -13.85 -1.98 -8.06
N ALA A 37 -13.21 -1.00 -7.41
CA ALA A 37 -13.78 0.33 -7.25
C ALA A 37 -13.51 1.23 -8.49
N ARG A 38 -14.42 2.19 -8.72
CA ARG A 38 -14.25 3.19 -9.80
C ARG A 38 -13.00 4.05 -9.51
N PRO A 39 -12.19 4.36 -10.53
CA PRO A 39 -11.06 5.28 -10.39
C PRO A 39 -11.49 6.63 -9.79
N GLY A 40 -10.66 7.16 -8.90
CA GLY A 40 -10.90 8.41 -8.17
C GLY A 40 -9.77 8.67 -7.19
N SER A 41 -9.60 9.94 -6.77
CA SER A 41 -8.47 10.36 -5.95
C SER A 41 -8.38 9.61 -4.62
N GLU A 42 -9.52 9.40 -3.95
CA GLU A 42 -9.60 8.65 -2.69
C GLU A 42 -9.16 7.19 -2.88
N ARG A 43 -9.72 6.50 -3.89
CA ARG A 43 -9.32 5.14 -4.25
C ARG A 43 -7.82 5.05 -4.55
N ASP A 44 -7.29 5.99 -5.33
CA ASP A 44 -5.88 5.98 -5.71
C ASP A 44 -4.96 6.28 -4.50
N GLY A 45 -5.40 7.11 -3.56
CA GLY A 45 -4.72 7.32 -2.28
C GLY A 45 -4.67 6.05 -1.43
N LEU A 46 -5.78 5.31 -1.35
CA LEU A 46 -5.84 4.01 -0.67
C LEU A 46 -4.99 2.95 -1.40
N MET A 47 -4.98 2.93 -2.73
CA MET A 47 -4.14 2.03 -3.54
C MET A 47 -2.66 2.26 -3.24
N ALA A 48 -2.23 3.52 -3.25
CA ALA A 48 -0.87 3.88 -2.90
C ALA A 48 -0.50 3.41 -1.49
N LEU A 49 -1.36 3.68 -0.50
CA LEU A 49 -1.12 3.26 0.89
C LEU A 49 -1.02 1.73 1.01
N ALA A 50 -1.93 1.00 0.36
CA ALA A 50 -1.96 -0.46 0.36
C ALA A 50 -0.67 -1.05 -0.23
N TYR A 51 -0.26 -0.58 -1.41
CA TYR A 51 0.95 -1.05 -2.08
C TYR A 51 2.23 -0.71 -1.30
N LEU A 52 2.35 0.49 -0.72
CA LEU A 52 3.53 0.88 0.05
C LEU A 52 3.65 0.06 1.35
N ARG A 53 2.54 -0.21 2.03
CA ARG A 53 2.54 -1.12 3.18
C ARG A 53 2.83 -2.56 2.78
N LEU A 54 2.37 -2.99 1.60
CA LEU A 54 2.67 -4.32 1.08
C LEU A 54 4.17 -4.45 0.81
N ALA A 55 4.80 -3.40 0.27
CA ALA A 55 6.25 -3.36 0.09
C ALA A 55 7.00 -3.54 1.42
N GLN A 56 6.60 -2.82 2.47
CA GLN A 56 7.17 -2.99 3.81
C GLN A 56 6.99 -4.42 4.35
N ALA A 57 5.80 -4.99 4.20
CA ALA A 57 5.53 -6.36 4.64
C ALA A 57 6.38 -7.39 3.89
N GLN A 58 6.46 -7.29 2.56
CA GLN A 58 7.26 -8.19 1.72
C GLN A 58 8.77 -8.08 2.01
N LYS A 59 9.26 -6.86 2.26
CA LYS A 59 10.65 -6.66 2.70
C LYS A 59 10.93 -7.42 4.00
N ARG A 60 10.05 -7.28 5.01
CA ARG A 60 10.17 -7.97 6.30
C ARG A 60 10.06 -9.50 6.18
N LEU A 61 9.37 -9.99 5.15
CA LEU A 61 9.25 -11.41 4.84
C LEU A 61 10.45 -11.96 4.04
N GLY A 62 11.41 -11.12 3.66
CA GLY A 62 12.56 -11.55 2.86
C GLY A 62 12.25 -11.75 1.37
N ASN A 63 11.20 -11.10 0.85
CA ASN A 63 10.80 -11.16 -0.56
C ASN A 63 11.12 -9.83 -1.28
N PRO A 64 12.40 -9.53 -1.58
CA PRO A 64 12.82 -8.21 -2.08
C PRO A 64 12.22 -7.87 -3.45
N ALA A 65 12.10 -8.83 -4.36
CA ALA A 65 11.50 -8.59 -5.67
C ALA A 65 10.03 -8.18 -5.56
N GLU A 66 9.31 -8.72 -4.57
CA GLU A 66 7.89 -8.47 -4.36
C GLU A 66 7.71 -7.13 -3.66
N ALA A 67 8.63 -6.81 -2.75
CA ALA A 67 8.72 -5.51 -2.11
C ALA A 67 8.95 -4.40 -3.13
N GLU A 68 9.90 -4.59 -4.06
CA GLU A 68 10.22 -3.63 -5.11
C GLU A 68 9.03 -3.42 -6.06
N ARG A 69 8.39 -4.50 -6.53
CA ARG A 69 7.20 -4.41 -7.39
C ARG A 69 6.07 -3.66 -6.70
N ALA A 70 5.77 -3.99 -5.45
CA ALA A 70 4.75 -3.29 -4.68
C ALA A 70 5.11 -1.82 -4.46
N PHE A 71 6.38 -1.52 -4.16
CA PHE A 71 6.85 -0.15 -3.97
C PHE A 71 6.67 0.69 -5.23
N MET A 72 7.08 0.19 -6.41
CA MET A 72 6.93 0.91 -7.68
C MET A 72 5.46 1.27 -7.98
N LEU A 73 4.55 0.31 -7.76
CA LEU A 73 3.11 0.55 -7.94
C LEU A 73 2.59 1.59 -6.95
N GLY A 74 2.94 1.45 -5.66
CA GLY A 74 2.52 2.37 -4.62
C GLY A 74 3.03 3.79 -4.83
N TYR A 75 4.28 3.93 -5.28
CA TYR A 75 4.89 5.22 -5.61
C TYR A 75 4.21 5.88 -6.81
N SER A 76 3.84 5.11 -7.83
CA SER A 76 3.09 5.60 -8.99
C SER A 76 1.75 6.21 -8.57
N TYR A 77 0.96 5.50 -7.76
CA TYR A 77 -0.31 6.01 -7.24
C TYR A 77 -0.14 7.19 -6.25
N ALA A 78 0.92 7.18 -5.43
CA ALA A 78 1.22 8.30 -4.52
C ALA A 78 1.47 9.61 -5.28
N ARG A 79 2.11 9.52 -6.45
CA ARG A 79 2.38 10.67 -7.33
C ARG A 79 1.11 11.21 -7.99
N THR A 80 0.15 10.35 -8.34
CA THR A 80 -1.06 10.74 -9.08
C THR A 80 -2.26 11.10 -8.21
N SER A 81 -2.36 10.55 -6.99
CA SER A 81 -3.49 10.77 -6.06
C SER A 81 -3.59 12.19 -5.50
N ARG A 82 -2.51 12.99 -5.58
CA ARG A 82 -2.38 14.33 -4.95
C ARG A 82 -2.53 14.34 -3.43
N GLU A 83 -2.41 13.17 -2.79
CA GLU A 83 -2.49 13.03 -1.33
C GLU A 83 -1.11 13.20 -0.68
N ASP A 84 -0.89 14.37 -0.07
CA ASP A 84 0.41 14.76 0.50
C ASP A 84 0.95 13.78 1.54
N ARG A 85 0.07 13.21 2.36
CA ARG A 85 0.47 12.25 3.41
C ARG A 85 1.02 10.97 2.80
N VAL A 86 0.39 10.49 1.74
CA VAL A 86 0.79 9.26 1.03
C VAL A 86 2.08 9.49 0.27
N ARG A 87 2.25 10.65 -0.37
CA ARG A 87 3.51 11.05 -1.01
C ARG A 87 4.67 11.06 -0.01
N ARG A 88 4.52 11.72 1.15
CA ARG A 88 5.56 11.73 2.19
C ARG A 88 5.89 10.33 2.70
N PHE A 89 4.88 9.46 2.80
CA PHE A 89 5.11 8.07 3.18
C PHE A 89 5.91 7.30 2.11
N ALA A 90 5.61 7.52 0.82
CA ALA A 90 6.36 6.92 -0.28
C ALA A 90 7.83 7.36 -0.30
N GLU A 91 8.11 8.65 -0.10
CA GLU A 91 9.47 9.19 -0.01
C GLU A 91 10.25 8.57 1.14
N LYS A 92 9.67 8.54 2.34
CA LYS A 92 10.30 7.94 3.51
C LYS A 92 10.59 6.44 3.29
N LEU A 93 9.64 5.72 2.69
CA LEU A 93 9.83 4.31 2.41
C LEU A 93 10.93 4.07 1.36
N ARG A 94 11.08 4.97 0.38
CA ARG A 94 12.18 4.92 -0.58
C ARG A 94 13.53 4.96 0.14
N GLU A 95 13.70 5.94 1.04
CA GLU A 95 14.92 6.09 1.84
C GLU A 95 15.19 4.84 2.69
N GLU A 96 14.16 4.26 3.32
CA GLU A 96 14.26 3.02 4.09
C GLU A 96 14.64 1.80 3.24
N LEU A 97 14.21 1.75 1.97
CA LEU A 97 14.53 0.68 1.03
C LEU A 97 15.95 0.81 0.49
N GLU A 98 16.38 2.02 0.13
CA GLU A 98 17.71 2.33 -0.40
C GLU A 98 18.81 2.23 0.67
N SER A 99 18.48 2.47 1.94
CA SER A 99 19.43 2.45 3.05
C SER A 99 19.66 1.04 3.66
N SER A 100 19.00 0.00 3.15
CA SER A 100 19.27 -1.38 3.59
C SER A 100 20.42 -1.99 2.76
N PRO A 101 21.50 -2.49 3.38
CA PRO A 101 22.60 -3.16 2.70
C PRO A 101 22.20 -4.50 2.09
#